data_AF-A0A2M7YUX0-F1
#
_entry.id   AF-A0A2M7YUX0-F1
#
_cell.length_a   1.000
_cell.length_b   1.000
_cell.length_c   1.000
_cell.angle_alpha   90.00
_cell.angle_beta   90.00
_cell.angle_gamma   90.00
#
_symmetry.space_group_name_H-M   'P 1'
#
loop_
_entity.id
_entity.type
_entity.pdbx_description
1 polymer ?
#
loop_
_entity_poly.entity_id
_entity_poly.type
_entity_poly.pdbx_seq_one_letter_code
_entity_poly.pdbx_strand_id
1 'polypeptide(L)'
;MFGVLSARRGLSALLLALAAMTLIGLVGCGEKEEVDPYVYSSLRRIVQGDTLSVNFLFEMEAPEFEYVRGDVAMIRDGNLMEFLVAKNLENTYQNLAGTMLGVQKAFTPQPTHLVLKRIKRNGVIEADSLATPVGYALPKLLRSGQVDLETPGAPLPELGYLASSINEARSTYLPENEGDDLRAIQTGISDFVYVPKHNLSEAAAANPGPNDFAWYAVFPNASLQIVNLDKGADWMLNLMKDQGYPLVGSFSVVSLNDKYSERKIEHPGLGHVVGTMQINWMKFANSFVQGTP
;
A
#
# COMPACT_ATOMS: atom_id res chain seq x y z
N MET A 1 14.87 17.31 -95.89
CA MET A 1 13.89 17.69 -94.85
C MET A 1 14.40 17.16 -93.52
N PHE A 2 15.06 17.99 -92.71
CA PHE A 2 15.47 17.64 -91.35
C PHE A 2 14.68 18.52 -90.38
N GLY A 3 13.82 17.90 -89.58
CA GLY A 3 13.01 18.57 -88.57
C GLY A 3 13.85 18.89 -87.34
N VAL A 4 13.99 20.18 -87.03
CA VAL A 4 14.66 20.68 -85.83
C VAL A 4 13.75 20.42 -84.63
N LEU A 5 14.10 19.43 -83.81
CA LEU A 5 13.49 19.18 -82.49
C LEU A 5 13.94 20.27 -81.52
N SER A 6 13.00 21.10 -81.06
CA SER A 6 13.29 22.20 -80.14
C SER A 6 13.70 21.70 -78.75
N ALA A 7 14.88 22.14 -78.30
CA ALA A 7 15.48 21.80 -77.00
C ALA A 7 14.61 22.16 -75.77
N ARG A 8 13.56 22.97 -75.94
CA ARG A 8 12.66 23.38 -74.85
C ARG A 8 11.74 22.27 -74.34
N ARG A 9 11.43 21.24 -75.15
CA ARG A 9 10.53 20.14 -74.70
C ARG A 9 11.23 19.10 -73.84
N GLY A 10 12.56 18.94 -73.97
CA GLY A 10 13.33 17.99 -73.17
C GLY A 10 13.52 18.44 -71.72
N LEU A 11 13.71 19.74 -71.49
CA LEU A 11 13.97 20.28 -70.15
C LEU A 11 12.73 20.20 -69.23
N SER A 12 11.53 20.44 -69.78
CA SER A 12 10.27 20.36 -69.02
C SER A 12 9.91 18.93 -68.65
N ALA A 13 10.20 17.95 -69.50
CA ALA A 13 9.98 16.53 -69.20
C ALA A 13 10.94 16.03 -68.10
N LEU A 14 12.20 16.49 -68.13
CA LEU A 14 13.21 16.14 -67.12
C LEU A 14 12.87 16.72 -65.74
N LEU A 15 12.41 17.98 -65.69
CA LEU A 15 12.00 18.64 -64.45
C LEU A 15 10.73 18.02 -63.83
N LEU A 16 9.76 17.60 -64.65
CA LEU A 16 8.58 16.87 -64.16
C LEU A 16 8.95 15.48 -63.61
N ALA A 17 9.87 14.77 -64.27
CA ALA A 17 10.34 13.47 -63.80
C ALA A 17 11.13 13.58 -62.48
N LEU A 18 11.95 14.62 -62.33
CA LEU A 18 12.65 14.89 -61.07
C LEU A 18 11.67 15.25 -59.94
N ALA A 19 10.67 16.10 -60.22
CA ALA A 19 9.66 16.49 -59.24
C ALA A 19 8.80 15.29 -58.79
N ALA A 20 8.44 14.38 -59.71
CA ALA A 20 7.73 13.14 -59.39
C ALA A 20 8.58 12.18 -58.55
N MET A 21 9.89 12.06 -58.82
CA MET A 21 10.79 11.24 -58.00
C MET A 21 11.03 11.81 -56.60
N THR A 22 11.08 13.15 -56.44
CA THR A 22 11.17 13.78 -55.10
C THR A 22 9.88 13.62 -54.29
N LEU A 23 8.71 13.59 -54.95
CA LEU A 23 7.42 13.36 -54.28
C LEU A 23 7.24 11.90 -53.85
N ILE A 24 7.77 10.93 -54.60
CA ILE A 24 7.74 9.51 -54.21
C ILE A 24 8.73 9.22 -53.07
N GLY A 25 9.86 9.93 -53.01
CA GLY A 25 10.84 9.81 -51.92
C GLY A 25 10.36 10.32 -50.55
N LEU A 26 9.36 11.21 -50.51
CA LEU A 26 8.75 11.73 -49.28
C LEU A 26 7.52 10.91 -48.80
N VAL A 27 7.05 9.97 -49.62
CA VAL A 27 6.02 8.97 -49.23
C VAL A 27 6.69 7.63 -48.91
N GLY A 28 7.97 7.67 -48.54
CA GLY A 28 8.59 6.59 -47.78
C GLY A 28 7.79 6.40 -46.50
N CYS A 29 6.98 5.35 -46.49
CA CYS A 29 6.22 4.89 -45.35
C CYS A 29 7.16 4.78 -44.16
N GLY A 30 7.17 5.81 -43.31
CA GLY A 30 7.65 5.67 -41.96
C GLY A 30 6.72 4.68 -41.30
N GLU A 31 7.13 3.40 -41.27
CA GLU A 31 6.78 2.56 -40.15
C GLU A 31 7.07 3.41 -38.93
N LYS A 32 6.00 3.83 -38.23
CA LYS A 32 6.14 4.54 -36.97
C LYS A 32 6.92 3.57 -36.11
N GLU A 33 8.20 3.88 -35.91
CA GLU A 33 9.04 3.17 -34.96
C GLU A 33 8.20 3.03 -33.70
N GLU A 34 7.91 1.78 -33.30
CA GLU A 34 6.99 1.50 -32.21
C GLU A 34 7.69 1.97 -30.93
N VAL A 35 7.48 3.25 -30.60
CA VAL A 35 8.13 3.90 -29.46
C VAL A 35 7.64 3.19 -28.21
N ASP A 36 8.58 2.63 -27.46
CA ASP A 36 8.28 2.00 -26.18
C ASP A 36 7.51 2.99 -25.28
N PRO A 37 6.25 2.70 -24.90
CA PRO A 37 5.43 3.65 -24.17
C PRO A 37 5.89 3.87 -22.73
N TYR A 38 6.82 3.06 -22.22
CA TYR A 38 7.29 3.16 -20.84
C TYR A 38 8.42 4.18 -20.72
N VAL A 39 8.27 5.10 -19.77
CA VAL A 39 9.32 6.07 -19.42
C VAL A 39 10.14 5.54 -18.26
N TYR A 40 11.45 5.36 -18.46
CA TYR A 40 12.34 4.96 -17.37
C TYR A 40 12.41 6.03 -16.28
N SER A 41 12.20 5.64 -15.02
CA SER A 41 12.32 6.50 -13.86
C SER A 41 12.46 5.71 -12.55
N SER A 42 13.00 6.34 -11.52
CA SER A 42 13.06 5.78 -10.16
C SER A 42 11.67 5.73 -9.50
N LEU A 43 11.44 4.79 -8.58
CA LEU A 43 10.21 4.71 -7.78
C LEU A 43 9.86 6.07 -7.16
N ARG A 44 10.83 6.74 -6.52
CA ARG A 44 10.65 8.06 -5.91
C ARG A 44 10.02 9.10 -6.84
N ARG A 45 10.61 9.29 -8.01
CA ARG A 45 10.11 10.25 -9.00
C ARG A 45 8.73 9.89 -9.55
N ILE A 46 8.45 8.59 -9.73
CA ILE A 46 7.14 8.11 -10.18
C ILE A 46 6.07 8.45 -9.14
N VAL A 47 6.34 8.18 -7.85
CA VAL A 47 5.39 8.43 -6.77
C VAL A 47 5.16 9.93 -6.57
N GLN A 48 6.23 10.72 -6.55
CA GLN A 48 6.17 12.18 -6.38
C GLN A 48 5.54 12.93 -7.57
N GLY A 49 5.48 12.29 -8.75
CA GLY A 49 4.91 12.90 -9.95
C GLY A 49 5.90 13.76 -10.75
N ASP A 50 7.19 13.60 -10.50
CA ASP A 50 8.28 14.33 -11.17
C ASP A 50 8.63 13.78 -12.56
N THR A 51 7.90 12.75 -13.00
CA THR A 51 8.01 12.15 -14.33
C THR A 51 6.63 12.08 -14.96
N LEU A 52 6.50 12.67 -16.15
CA LEU A 52 5.31 12.57 -16.97
C LEU A 52 5.46 11.38 -17.92
N SER A 53 4.40 10.58 -18.02
CA SER A 53 4.33 9.46 -18.96
C SER A 53 2.93 9.35 -19.56
N VAL A 54 2.86 8.94 -20.82
CA VAL A 54 1.60 8.61 -21.49
C VAL A 54 0.97 7.40 -20.80
N ASN A 55 -0.31 7.49 -20.46
CA ASN A 55 -1.05 6.45 -19.72
C ASN A 55 -0.45 6.07 -18.35
N PHE A 56 0.45 6.91 -17.81
CA PHE A 56 1.15 6.68 -16.55
C PHE A 56 1.96 5.37 -16.53
N LEU A 57 2.60 5.04 -17.66
CA LEU A 57 3.43 3.84 -17.82
C LEU A 57 4.91 4.16 -17.57
N PHE A 58 5.53 3.48 -16.62
CA PHE A 58 6.91 3.75 -16.21
C PHE A 58 7.72 2.47 -16.18
N GLU A 59 8.98 2.54 -16.58
CA GLU A 59 9.94 1.45 -16.37
C GLU A 59 10.80 1.79 -15.15
N MET A 60 10.93 0.86 -14.20
CA MET A 60 11.74 1.05 -13.00
C MET A 60 12.49 -0.23 -12.65
N GLU A 61 13.59 -0.12 -11.92
CA GLU A 61 14.25 -1.27 -11.33
C GLU A 61 13.32 -1.92 -10.29
N ALA A 62 13.38 -3.25 -10.16
CA ALA A 62 12.61 -3.96 -9.16
C ALA A 62 12.97 -3.45 -7.75
N PRO A 63 11.99 -2.92 -6.99
CA PRO A 63 12.24 -2.36 -5.67
C PRO A 63 12.43 -3.46 -4.62
N GLU A 64 12.78 -3.06 -3.41
CA GLU A 64 12.76 -3.97 -2.26
C GLU A 64 11.32 -4.30 -1.88
N PHE A 65 11.03 -5.59 -1.72
CA PHE A 65 9.74 -6.09 -1.28
C PHE A 65 9.77 -6.26 0.24
N GLU A 66 9.06 -5.39 0.96
CA GLU A 66 8.97 -5.45 2.42
C GLU A 66 7.99 -6.55 2.86
N TYR A 67 6.87 -6.64 2.16
CA TYR A 67 5.79 -7.56 2.46
C TYR A 67 5.02 -7.92 1.21
N VAL A 68 4.61 -9.18 1.09
CA VAL A 68 3.81 -9.65 -0.04
C VAL A 68 2.72 -10.58 0.47
N ARG A 69 1.47 -10.34 0.03
CA ARG A 69 0.33 -11.21 0.33
C ARG A 69 -0.67 -11.19 -0.82
N GLY A 70 -1.01 -12.37 -1.33
CA GLY A 70 -1.85 -12.51 -2.52
C GLY A 70 -1.32 -11.73 -3.71
N ASP A 71 -2.10 -10.77 -4.17
CA ASP A 71 -1.83 -9.95 -5.36
C ASP A 71 -1.19 -8.59 -5.05
N VAL A 72 -0.88 -8.30 -3.79
CA VAL A 72 -0.37 -6.99 -3.35
C VAL A 72 0.94 -7.15 -2.60
N ALA A 73 1.86 -6.22 -2.85
CA ALA A 73 3.10 -6.04 -2.13
C ALA A 73 3.24 -4.62 -1.60
N MET A 74 3.89 -4.49 -0.44
CA MET A 74 4.47 -3.25 0.03
C MET A 74 5.91 -3.20 -0.45
N ILE A 75 6.24 -2.18 -1.22
CA ILE A 75 7.55 -1.96 -1.80
C ILE A 75 8.20 -0.71 -1.21
N ARG A 76 9.52 -0.71 -1.13
CA ARG A 76 10.29 0.35 -0.50
C ARG A 76 11.41 0.85 -1.41
N ASP A 77 11.65 2.16 -1.35
CA ASP A 77 12.85 2.84 -1.87
C ASP A 77 13.34 3.85 -0.80
N GLY A 78 14.26 3.37 0.04
CA GLY A 78 14.72 4.09 1.23
C GLY A 78 13.58 4.38 2.21
N ASN A 79 13.22 5.65 2.36
CA ASN A 79 12.17 6.11 3.26
C ASN A 79 10.78 6.20 2.60
N LEU A 80 10.69 5.88 1.31
CA LEU A 80 9.44 5.86 0.55
C LEU A 80 8.85 4.46 0.57
N MET A 81 7.58 4.38 0.93
CA MET A 81 6.79 3.15 0.89
C MET A 81 5.64 3.32 -0.10
N GLU A 82 5.39 2.31 -0.92
CA GLU A 82 4.33 2.32 -1.94
C GLU A 82 3.74 0.90 -2.10
N PHE A 83 2.57 0.79 -2.71
CA PHE A 83 1.95 -0.48 -3.05
C PHE A 83 2.24 -0.90 -4.50
N LEU A 84 2.65 -2.16 -4.68
CA LEU A 84 2.74 -2.80 -5.98
C LEU A 84 1.69 -3.91 -6.07
N VAL A 85 0.94 -3.93 -7.16
CA VAL A 85 -0.14 -4.90 -7.40
C VAL A 85 0.17 -5.70 -8.65
N ALA A 86 0.12 -7.02 -8.54
CA ALA A 86 0.33 -7.95 -9.65
C ALA A 86 -0.39 -9.27 -9.39
N LYS A 87 -0.76 -9.98 -10.45
CA LYS A 87 -1.42 -11.28 -10.30
C LYS A 87 -0.44 -12.31 -9.76
N ASN A 88 -0.86 -13.04 -8.74
CA ASN A 88 -0.10 -14.10 -8.09
C ASN A 88 1.25 -13.60 -7.54
N LEU A 89 1.28 -12.38 -6.99
CA LEU A 89 2.52 -11.73 -6.58
C LEU A 89 3.22 -12.50 -5.45
N GLU A 90 2.47 -13.03 -4.49
CA GLU A 90 2.97 -13.85 -3.37
C GLU A 90 3.83 -15.03 -3.80
N ASN A 91 3.55 -15.62 -4.97
CA ASN A 91 4.30 -16.75 -5.51
C ASN A 91 5.35 -16.35 -6.56
N THR A 92 5.40 -15.09 -6.97
CA THR A 92 6.24 -14.65 -8.11
C THR A 92 7.26 -13.57 -7.75
N TYR A 93 7.07 -12.84 -6.64
CA TYR A 93 7.90 -11.67 -6.32
C TYR A 93 9.39 -11.97 -6.19
N GLN A 94 9.78 -13.15 -5.68
CA GLN A 94 11.19 -13.54 -5.55
C GLN A 94 11.92 -13.59 -6.90
N ASN A 95 11.19 -13.90 -7.98
CA ASN A 95 11.76 -13.96 -9.33
C ASN A 95 11.90 -12.57 -9.97
N LEU A 96 11.33 -11.52 -9.37
CA LEU A 96 11.40 -10.15 -9.86
C LEU A 96 12.71 -9.45 -9.45
N ALA A 97 13.46 -10.01 -8.49
CA ALA A 97 14.74 -9.45 -8.07
C ALA A 97 15.70 -9.29 -9.27
N GLY A 98 16.28 -8.10 -9.40
CA GLY A 98 17.21 -7.74 -10.48
C GLY A 98 16.57 -7.57 -11.87
N THR A 99 15.25 -7.50 -11.95
CA THR A 99 14.53 -7.23 -13.20
C THR A 99 14.15 -5.75 -13.35
N MET A 100 13.82 -5.35 -14.58
CA MET A 100 13.17 -4.09 -14.88
C MET A 100 11.67 -4.31 -14.96
N LEU A 101 10.92 -3.56 -14.16
CA LEU A 101 9.47 -3.64 -14.07
C LEU A 101 8.86 -2.48 -14.87
N GLY A 102 8.02 -2.80 -15.84
CA GLY A 102 7.09 -1.83 -16.40
C GLY A 102 5.84 -1.79 -15.53
N VAL A 103 5.54 -0.63 -14.97
CA VAL A 103 4.41 -0.41 -14.07
C VAL A 103 3.49 0.67 -14.60
N GLN A 104 2.21 0.55 -14.25
CA GLN A 104 1.21 1.58 -14.46
C GLN A 104 0.84 2.21 -13.11
N LYS A 105 0.94 3.53 -12.99
CA LYS A 105 0.40 4.22 -11.81
C LYS A 105 -1.13 4.25 -11.89
N ALA A 106 -1.78 3.71 -10.88
CA ALA A 106 -3.22 3.63 -10.77
C ALA A 106 -3.72 4.46 -9.58
N PHE A 107 -4.94 4.98 -9.70
CA PHE A 107 -5.57 5.87 -8.69
C PHE A 107 -6.78 5.23 -8.01
N THR A 108 -7.19 4.05 -8.48
CA THR A 108 -8.36 3.30 -8.00
C THR A 108 -8.04 1.80 -7.99
N PRO A 109 -8.37 1.06 -6.90
CA PRO A 109 -8.85 1.59 -5.62
C PRO A 109 -7.79 2.50 -4.98
N GLN A 110 -8.22 3.44 -4.14
CA GLN A 110 -7.28 4.28 -3.37
C GLN A 110 -6.60 3.44 -2.28
N PRO A 111 -5.36 3.77 -1.88
CA PRO A 111 -4.51 4.88 -2.34
C PRO A 111 -4.00 4.72 -3.78
N THR A 112 -3.38 5.78 -4.30
CA THR A 112 -2.54 5.66 -5.50
C THR A 112 -1.50 4.56 -5.28
N HIS A 113 -1.26 3.76 -6.31
CA HIS A 113 -0.39 2.59 -6.25
C HIS A 113 0.16 2.26 -7.64
N LEU A 114 1.03 1.26 -7.71
CA LEU A 114 1.61 0.76 -8.96
C LEU A 114 1.03 -0.60 -9.32
N VAL A 115 0.70 -0.79 -10.59
CA VAL A 115 0.25 -2.07 -11.14
C VAL A 115 1.33 -2.61 -12.08
N LEU A 116 1.82 -3.82 -11.85
CA LEU A 116 2.79 -4.46 -12.72
C LEU A 116 2.17 -4.78 -14.07
N LYS A 117 2.83 -4.33 -15.15
CA LYS A 117 2.39 -4.50 -16.54
C LYS A 117 3.41 -5.20 -17.41
N ARG A 118 4.70 -5.09 -17.11
CA ARG A 118 5.78 -5.68 -17.89
C ARG A 118 6.91 -6.15 -16.98
N ILE A 119 7.56 -7.23 -17.39
CA ILE A 119 8.81 -7.72 -16.81
C ILE A 119 9.84 -7.78 -17.92
N LYS A 120 11.00 -7.16 -17.69
CA LYS A 120 12.14 -7.13 -18.60
C LYS A 120 13.39 -7.58 -17.88
N ARG A 121 14.11 -8.54 -18.46
CA ARG A 121 15.34 -9.11 -17.90
C ARG A 121 16.45 -9.00 -18.92
N ASN A 122 17.59 -8.45 -18.51
CA ASN A 122 18.76 -8.27 -19.38
C ASN A 122 18.42 -7.54 -20.70
N GLY A 123 17.52 -6.56 -20.64
CA GLY A 123 17.07 -5.80 -21.81
C GLY A 123 15.97 -6.46 -22.66
N VAL A 124 15.62 -7.72 -22.38
CA VAL A 124 14.59 -8.47 -23.13
C VAL A 124 13.26 -8.44 -22.38
N ILE A 125 12.17 -8.14 -23.10
CA ILE A 125 10.81 -8.19 -22.55
C ILE A 125 10.40 -9.66 -22.42
N GLU A 126 10.31 -10.15 -21.18
CA GLU A 126 9.88 -11.53 -20.87
C GLU A 126 8.35 -11.63 -20.84
N ALA A 127 7.69 -10.58 -20.35
CA ALA A 127 6.24 -10.48 -20.28
C ALA A 127 5.82 -9.02 -20.43
N ASP A 128 4.74 -8.77 -21.15
CA ASP A 128 4.15 -7.44 -21.33
C ASP A 128 2.63 -7.51 -21.27
N SER A 129 1.99 -6.36 -21.06
CA SER A 129 0.53 -6.24 -20.93
C SER A 129 -0.08 -7.20 -19.89
N LEU A 130 0.61 -7.39 -18.76
CA LEU A 130 0.14 -8.23 -17.67
C LEU A 130 -1.24 -7.76 -17.17
N ALA A 131 -2.11 -8.74 -16.93
CA ALA A 131 -3.47 -8.49 -16.46
C ALA A 131 -3.45 -7.91 -15.04
N THR A 132 -4.25 -6.85 -14.81
CA THR A 132 -4.46 -6.33 -13.45
C THR A 132 -5.29 -7.37 -12.67
N PRO A 133 -4.91 -7.69 -11.42
CA PRO A 133 -5.76 -8.44 -10.51
C PRO A 133 -7.15 -7.82 -10.34
N VAL A 134 -8.17 -8.64 -10.08
CA VAL A 134 -9.53 -8.17 -9.82
C VAL A 134 -9.83 -8.33 -8.35
N GLY A 135 -10.43 -7.31 -7.72
CA GLY A 135 -10.90 -7.40 -6.34
C GLY A 135 -9.82 -7.31 -5.27
N TYR A 136 -8.60 -6.87 -5.61
CA TYR A 136 -7.59 -6.56 -4.60
C TYR A 136 -8.05 -5.36 -3.75
N ALA A 137 -7.76 -5.43 -2.45
CA ALA A 137 -7.95 -4.32 -1.53
C ALA A 137 -6.61 -3.63 -1.32
N LEU A 138 -6.63 -2.32 -1.03
CA LEU A 138 -5.46 -1.60 -0.57
C LEU A 138 -5.83 -0.91 0.74
N PRO A 139 -4.90 -0.82 1.71
CA PRO A 139 -5.16 -0.10 2.94
C PRO A 139 -5.32 1.39 2.62
N LYS A 140 -6.36 2.02 3.17
CA LYS A 140 -6.62 3.43 2.95
C LYS A 140 -5.57 4.29 3.65
N LEU A 141 -4.67 4.91 2.88
CA LEU A 141 -3.78 5.95 3.40
C LEU A 141 -4.55 7.27 3.50
N LEU A 142 -4.74 7.81 4.70
CA LEU A 142 -5.21 9.20 4.84
C LEU A 142 -4.02 10.15 4.61
N ARG A 143 -4.25 11.45 4.41
CA ARG A 143 -3.18 12.42 4.12
C ARG A 143 -2.64 13.06 5.40
N SER A 144 -1.37 13.45 5.43
CA SER A 144 -0.70 14.07 6.59
C SER A 144 -1.44 15.29 7.18
N GLY A 145 -2.16 16.06 6.36
CA GLY A 145 -3.02 17.17 6.81
C GLY A 145 -4.29 16.75 7.57
N GLN A 146 -4.56 15.45 7.70
CA GLN A 146 -5.65 14.91 8.53
C GLN A 146 -5.13 14.34 9.87
N VAL A 147 -3.83 14.51 10.16
CA VAL A 147 -3.19 13.99 11.37
C VAL A 147 -2.88 15.14 12.32
N ASP A 148 -3.56 15.17 13.45
CA ASP A 148 -3.22 16.07 14.54
C ASP A 148 -1.89 15.61 15.19
N LEU A 149 -0.80 16.33 14.93
CA LEU A 149 0.52 16.05 15.51
C LEU A 149 0.61 16.40 17.01
N GLU A 150 -0.38 17.09 17.56
CA GLU A 150 -0.40 17.56 18.96
C GLU A 150 -1.06 16.57 19.92
N THR A 151 -1.58 15.43 19.44
CA THR A 151 -2.19 14.44 20.34
C THR A 151 -1.18 14.02 21.40
N PRO A 152 -1.49 14.20 22.69
CA PRO A 152 -0.54 13.90 23.75
C PRO A 152 -0.23 12.40 23.79
N GLY A 153 1.05 12.09 24.02
CA GLY A 153 1.44 10.76 24.46
C GLY A 153 0.81 10.51 25.82
N ALA A 154 0.02 9.44 25.94
CA ALA A 154 -0.48 9.03 27.24
C ALA A 154 0.52 8.01 27.82
N PRO A 155 1.08 8.22 29.04
CA PRO A 155 1.35 7.04 29.85
C PRO A 155 0.03 6.27 29.88
N LEU A 156 0.03 4.95 29.78
CA LEU A 156 -1.20 4.20 30.01
C LEU A 156 -1.35 4.07 31.53
N PRO A 157 -1.98 5.01 32.29
CA PRO A 157 -2.38 4.66 33.65
C PRO A 157 -3.30 3.46 33.51
N GLU A 158 -2.87 2.37 34.13
CA GLU A 158 -3.56 1.09 34.31
C GLU A 158 -4.84 0.91 33.47
N LEU A 159 -4.69 0.78 32.14
CA LEU A 159 -5.67 0.02 31.34
C LEU A 159 -5.79 -1.42 31.86
N GLY A 160 -4.84 -1.83 32.70
CA GLY A 160 -4.80 -3.11 33.38
C GLY A 160 -6.05 -3.41 34.18
N TYR A 161 -6.34 -4.71 34.26
CA TYR A 161 -7.35 -5.25 35.15
C TYR A 161 -7.12 -4.90 36.63
N LEU A 162 -5.93 -4.42 37.00
CA LEU A 162 -5.53 -4.01 38.35
C LEU A 162 -6.17 -2.70 38.82
N ALA A 163 -6.68 -1.86 37.92
CA ALA A 163 -7.33 -0.61 38.30
C ALA A 163 -8.54 -0.90 39.21
N SER A 164 -8.54 -0.28 40.39
CA SER A 164 -9.59 -0.44 41.41
C SER A 164 -10.95 0.12 40.96
N SER A 165 -10.94 1.05 39.99
CA SER A 165 -12.11 1.68 39.41
C SER A 165 -11.94 1.86 37.90
N ILE A 166 -12.91 1.38 37.12
CA ILE A 166 -12.92 1.62 35.67
C ILE A 166 -13.27 3.07 35.33
N ASN A 167 -13.79 3.84 36.28
CA ASN A 167 -14.23 5.22 36.03
C ASN A 167 -13.07 6.12 35.61
N GLU A 168 -11.87 5.91 36.17
CA GLU A 168 -10.67 6.66 35.78
C GLU A 168 -10.23 6.30 34.35
N ALA A 169 -10.27 5.01 34.00
CA ALA A 169 -10.00 4.57 32.63
C ALA A 169 -11.04 5.11 31.65
N ARG A 170 -12.32 5.12 32.01
CA ARG A 170 -13.39 5.72 31.19
C ARG A 170 -13.17 7.21 30.99
N SER A 171 -12.95 7.97 32.06
CA SER A 171 -12.74 9.41 31.98
C SER A 171 -11.47 9.80 31.24
N THR A 172 -10.50 8.89 31.15
CA THR A 172 -9.25 9.10 30.41
C THR A 172 -9.44 8.77 28.94
N TYR A 173 -9.94 7.57 28.63
CA TYR A 173 -9.84 6.96 27.30
C TYR A 173 -11.13 7.01 26.47
N LEU A 174 -12.29 7.14 27.10
CA LEU A 174 -13.58 7.23 26.40
C LEU A 174 -14.04 8.69 26.30
N PRO A 175 -14.87 9.03 25.30
CA PRO A 175 -15.53 10.32 25.25
C PRO A 175 -16.43 10.57 26.46
N GLU A 176 -16.70 11.83 26.78
CA GLU A 176 -17.53 12.19 27.94
C GLU A 176 -18.99 11.83 27.71
N ASN A 177 -19.49 12.06 26.49
CA ASN A 177 -20.85 11.77 26.10
C ASN A 177 -20.91 10.74 24.97
N GLU A 178 -22.02 10.01 24.92
CA GLU A 178 -22.31 9.13 23.80
C GLU A 178 -22.49 9.93 22.51
N GLY A 179 -21.76 9.57 21.45
CA GLY A 179 -21.78 10.25 20.16
C GLY A 179 -20.67 11.29 19.96
N ASP A 180 -19.91 11.61 21.01
CA ASP A 180 -18.70 12.42 20.89
C ASP A 180 -17.60 11.66 20.12
N ASP A 181 -16.68 12.41 19.51
CA ASP A 181 -15.53 11.85 18.81
C ASP A 181 -14.64 11.02 19.75
N LEU A 182 -14.20 9.86 19.25
CA LEU A 182 -13.32 8.97 20.01
C LEU A 182 -11.99 9.64 20.35
N ARG A 183 -11.60 9.57 21.63
CA ARG A 183 -10.34 10.14 22.10
C ARG A 183 -9.16 9.38 21.51
N ALA A 184 -8.30 10.09 20.78
CA ALA A 184 -7.07 9.52 20.25
C ALA A 184 -5.97 9.52 21.32
N ILE A 185 -5.26 8.41 21.40
CA ILE A 185 -4.19 8.16 22.38
C ILE A 185 -2.95 7.73 21.60
N GLN A 186 -1.79 8.29 21.93
CA GLN A 186 -0.51 7.82 21.44
C GLN A 186 0.24 7.06 22.53
N THR A 187 0.62 5.81 22.26
CA THR A 187 1.41 5.00 23.21
C THR A 187 2.06 3.80 22.52
N GLY A 188 2.96 3.13 23.24
CA GLY A 188 3.61 1.91 22.80
C GLY A 188 2.70 0.69 22.93
N ILE A 189 2.52 -0.07 21.86
CA ILE A 189 1.90 -1.40 21.86
C ILE A 189 3.04 -2.43 21.92
N SER A 190 2.93 -3.39 22.83
CA SER A 190 3.99 -4.39 23.05
C SER A 190 3.98 -5.45 21.95
N ASP A 191 2.79 -5.90 21.54
CA ASP A 191 2.63 -6.93 20.50
C ASP A 191 1.25 -6.86 19.84
N PHE A 192 1.13 -7.41 18.63
CA PHE A 192 -0.14 -7.71 17.98
C PHE A 192 -0.29 -9.20 17.76
N VAL A 193 -1.39 -9.77 18.27
CA VAL A 193 -1.67 -11.19 18.10
C VAL A 193 -2.99 -11.42 17.38
N TYR A 194 -2.98 -12.39 16.47
CA TYR A 194 -4.15 -12.85 15.74
C TYR A 194 -4.54 -14.23 16.24
N VAL A 195 -5.60 -14.30 17.04
CA VAL A 195 -6.03 -15.50 17.78
C VAL A 195 -7.56 -15.64 17.77
N PRO A 196 -8.10 -16.82 18.10
CA PRO A 196 -9.55 -16.97 18.31
C PRO A 196 -10.06 -15.96 19.34
N LYS A 197 -11.30 -15.49 19.15
CA LYS A 197 -11.90 -14.49 20.02
C LYS A 197 -12.00 -15.01 21.45
N HIS A 198 -11.65 -14.16 22.41
CA HIS A 198 -11.63 -14.49 23.84
C HIS A 198 -13.03 -14.82 24.40
N ASN A 199 -14.09 -14.43 23.70
CA ASN A 199 -15.49 -14.60 24.09
C ASN A 199 -16.22 -15.72 23.31
N LEU A 200 -15.49 -16.62 22.64
CA LEU A 200 -16.09 -17.79 22.01
C LEU A 200 -16.64 -18.76 23.06
N SER A 201 -17.71 -19.48 22.71
CA SER A 201 -18.16 -20.63 23.49
C SER A 201 -17.09 -21.74 23.46
N GLU A 202 -17.09 -22.63 24.44
CA GLU A 202 -16.13 -23.74 24.50
C GLU A 202 -16.14 -24.60 23.22
N ALA A 203 -17.32 -24.90 22.68
CA ALA A 203 -17.46 -25.63 21.43
C ALA A 203 -16.88 -24.87 20.22
N ALA A 204 -17.05 -23.55 20.16
CA ALA A 204 -16.50 -22.72 19.07
C ALA A 204 -14.98 -22.50 19.24
N ALA A 205 -14.49 -22.37 20.47
CA ALA A 205 -13.06 -22.25 20.76
C ALA A 205 -12.29 -23.54 20.41
N ALA A 206 -12.93 -24.72 20.52
CA ALA A 206 -12.34 -26.00 20.16
C ALA A 206 -12.17 -26.17 18.63
N ASN A 207 -13.01 -25.51 17.82
CA ASN A 207 -12.94 -25.56 16.37
C ASN A 207 -13.32 -24.20 15.74
N PRO A 208 -12.45 -23.18 15.87
CA PRO A 208 -12.78 -21.83 15.44
C PRO A 208 -12.83 -21.74 13.91
N GLY A 209 -13.91 -21.16 13.40
CA GLY A 209 -14.05 -20.84 11.99
C GLY A 209 -13.24 -19.59 11.58
N PRO A 210 -13.15 -19.28 10.28
CA PRO A 210 -12.39 -18.12 9.79
C PRO A 210 -12.83 -16.77 10.38
N ASN A 211 -14.11 -16.64 10.77
CA ASN A 211 -14.67 -15.41 11.34
C ASN A 211 -14.56 -15.33 12.87
N ASP A 212 -14.04 -16.39 13.50
CA ASP A 212 -13.88 -16.49 14.95
C ASP A 212 -12.55 -15.94 15.44
N PHE A 213 -11.69 -15.49 14.53
CA PHE A 213 -10.42 -14.85 14.86
C PHE A 213 -10.57 -13.34 14.97
N ALA A 214 -9.72 -12.73 15.79
CA ALA A 214 -9.59 -11.29 15.92
C ALA A 214 -8.15 -10.89 16.20
N TRP A 215 -7.83 -9.64 15.85
CA TRP A 215 -6.58 -9.02 16.24
C TRP A 215 -6.70 -8.43 17.64
N TYR A 216 -5.64 -8.55 18.43
CA TYR A 216 -5.51 -7.93 19.75
C TYR A 216 -4.21 -7.13 19.82
N ALA A 217 -4.29 -5.95 20.41
CA ALA A 217 -3.13 -5.22 20.88
C ALA A 217 -2.82 -5.64 22.31
N VAL A 218 -1.60 -6.12 22.55
CA VAL A 218 -1.13 -6.61 23.86
C VAL A 218 -0.27 -5.54 24.52
N PHE A 219 -0.55 -5.27 25.78
CA PHE A 219 0.17 -4.38 26.69
C PHE A 219 0.62 -5.19 27.92
N PRO A 220 1.55 -4.69 28.76
CA PRO A 220 2.10 -5.46 29.87
C PRO A 220 1.05 -6.03 30.85
N ASN A 221 -0.06 -5.30 31.07
CA ASN A 221 -1.09 -5.67 32.04
C ASN A 221 -2.50 -5.75 31.44
N ALA A 222 -2.64 -5.65 30.12
CA ALA A 222 -3.93 -5.56 29.43
C ALA A 222 -3.82 -5.96 27.97
N SER A 223 -4.94 -6.35 27.39
CA SER A 223 -5.13 -6.51 25.96
C SER A 223 -6.43 -5.87 25.52
N LEU A 224 -6.42 -5.29 24.33
CA LEU A 224 -7.59 -4.69 23.70
C LEU A 224 -7.84 -5.38 22.36
N GLN A 225 -9.07 -5.84 22.14
CA GLN A 225 -9.48 -6.37 20.85
C GLN A 225 -9.55 -5.22 19.83
N ILE A 226 -8.90 -5.38 18.69
CA ILE A 226 -8.96 -4.40 17.60
C ILE A 226 -10.27 -4.61 16.83
N VAL A 227 -11.09 -3.57 16.81
CA VAL A 227 -12.37 -3.52 16.10
C VAL A 227 -12.31 -2.50 14.97
N ASN A 228 -13.31 -2.52 14.08
CA ASN A 228 -13.42 -1.61 12.94
C ASN A 228 -12.18 -1.61 12.04
N LEU A 229 -11.56 -2.78 11.87
CA LEU A 229 -10.40 -2.93 11.00
C LEU A 229 -10.83 -2.77 9.54
N ASP A 230 -10.33 -1.72 8.88
CA ASP A 230 -10.57 -1.50 7.46
C ASP A 230 -10.05 -2.69 6.62
N LYS A 231 -10.69 -2.96 5.49
CA LYS A 231 -10.23 -4.01 4.56
C LYS A 231 -8.79 -3.71 4.12
N GLY A 232 -7.90 -4.69 4.28
CA GLY A 232 -6.47 -4.57 3.95
C GLY A 232 -5.60 -4.02 5.08
N ALA A 233 -6.19 -3.50 6.17
CA ALA A 233 -5.41 -3.07 7.34
C ALA A 233 -4.85 -4.25 8.15
N ASP A 234 -5.43 -5.45 7.99
CA ASP A 234 -4.88 -6.69 8.52
C ASP A 234 -3.49 -7.00 7.95
N TRP A 235 -3.15 -6.49 6.77
CA TRP A 235 -1.83 -6.67 6.16
C TRP A 235 -0.76 -5.89 6.91
N MET A 236 -1.09 -4.67 7.32
CA MET A 236 -0.18 -3.85 8.12
C MET A 236 0.09 -4.51 9.48
N LEU A 237 -0.93 -5.12 10.11
CA LEU A 237 -0.75 -5.85 11.37
C LEU A 237 0.15 -7.08 11.21
N ASN A 238 -0.02 -7.85 10.14
CA ASN A 238 0.87 -8.97 9.85
C ASN A 238 2.30 -8.49 9.63
N LEU A 239 2.50 -7.43 8.84
CA LEU A 239 3.83 -6.87 8.62
C LEU A 239 4.52 -6.46 9.94
N MET A 240 3.80 -5.72 10.79
CA MET A 240 4.31 -5.28 12.09
C MET A 240 4.72 -6.46 12.97
N LYS A 241 3.86 -7.48 13.02
CA LYS A 241 4.10 -8.71 13.78
C LYS A 241 5.32 -9.47 13.24
N ASP A 242 5.41 -9.65 11.94
CA ASP A 242 6.47 -10.44 11.29
C ASP A 242 7.84 -9.78 11.41
N GLN A 243 7.89 -8.44 11.44
CA GLN A 243 9.14 -7.67 11.54
C GLN A 243 9.55 -7.37 12.98
N GLY A 244 8.67 -7.62 13.97
CA GLY A 244 8.95 -7.35 15.38
C GLY A 244 9.29 -5.88 15.68
N TYR A 245 8.79 -4.94 14.87
CA TYR A 245 9.06 -3.52 15.10
C TYR A 245 8.39 -3.07 16.41
N PRO A 246 9.06 -2.32 17.31
CA PRO A 246 8.39 -1.72 18.47
C PRO A 246 7.35 -0.72 17.97
N LEU A 247 6.15 -0.72 18.54
CA LEU A 247 4.99 -0.09 17.91
C LEU A 247 4.54 1.14 18.70
N VAL A 248 4.89 2.34 18.26
CA VAL A 248 4.20 3.55 18.72
C VAL A 248 2.95 3.74 17.87
N GLY A 249 1.81 3.30 18.40
CA GLY A 249 0.51 3.42 17.76
C GLY A 249 -0.24 4.66 18.22
N SER A 250 -1.04 5.23 17.32
CA SER A 250 -2.23 5.98 17.75
C SER A 250 -3.41 5.04 17.70
N PHE A 251 -4.22 5.04 18.76
CA PHE A 251 -5.47 4.31 18.79
C PHE A 251 -6.51 5.08 19.58
N SER A 252 -7.76 4.67 19.45
CA SER A 252 -8.83 5.14 20.33
C SER A 252 -9.49 3.93 20.99
N VAL A 253 -9.73 4.01 22.29
CA VAL A 253 -10.51 2.98 22.99
C VAL A 253 -11.97 3.15 22.58
N VAL A 254 -12.59 2.08 22.10
CA VAL A 254 -13.99 2.08 21.65
C VAL A 254 -14.90 1.66 22.79
N SER A 255 -14.47 0.67 23.57
CA SER A 255 -15.20 0.25 24.77
C SER A 255 -14.26 -0.35 25.81
N LEU A 256 -14.68 -0.28 27.07
CA LEU A 256 -14.03 -0.96 28.19
C LEU A 256 -15.04 -1.93 28.81
N ASN A 257 -14.55 -3.06 29.30
CA ASN A 257 -15.39 -4.03 30.00
C ASN A 257 -15.62 -3.55 31.44
N ASP A 258 -16.84 -3.16 31.78
CA ASP A 258 -17.20 -2.61 33.09
C ASP A 258 -17.04 -3.61 34.25
N LYS A 259 -17.11 -4.92 33.98
CA LYS A 259 -17.08 -5.96 35.02
C LYS A 259 -15.66 -6.39 35.36
N TYR A 260 -15.25 -6.10 36.60
CA TYR A 260 -13.94 -6.54 37.12
C TYR A 260 -13.75 -8.06 37.04
N SER A 261 -14.81 -8.84 37.28
CA SER A 261 -14.77 -10.30 37.21
C SER A 261 -14.42 -10.84 35.83
N GLU A 262 -14.75 -10.09 34.77
CA GLU A 262 -14.43 -10.46 33.39
C GLU A 262 -13.03 -9.97 33.01
N ARG A 263 -12.64 -8.75 33.41
CA ARG A 263 -11.30 -8.19 33.15
C ARG A 263 -10.17 -9.02 33.78
N LYS A 264 -10.39 -9.59 34.96
CA LYS A 264 -9.36 -10.37 35.68
C LYS A 264 -9.14 -11.77 35.10
N ILE A 265 -9.96 -12.22 34.14
CA ILE A 265 -9.77 -13.51 33.48
C ILE A 265 -8.49 -13.41 32.65
N GLU A 266 -7.58 -14.36 32.85
CA GLU A 266 -6.36 -14.48 32.07
C GLU A 266 -6.61 -15.38 30.87
N HIS A 267 -6.25 -14.90 29.69
CA HIS A 267 -6.35 -15.60 28.43
C HIS A 267 -4.94 -15.96 27.93
N PRO A 268 -4.68 -17.23 27.57
CA PRO A 268 -3.37 -17.65 27.08
C PRO A 268 -2.87 -16.78 25.91
N GLY A 269 -1.68 -16.20 26.04
CA GLY A 269 -1.05 -15.34 25.03
C GLY A 269 -1.62 -13.93 24.91
N LEU A 270 -2.72 -13.61 25.61
CA LEU A 270 -3.33 -12.28 25.64
C LEU A 270 -3.21 -11.59 27.00
N GLY A 271 -3.01 -12.35 28.09
CA GLY A 271 -3.19 -11.80 29.43
C GLY A 271 -4.66 -11.40 29.65
N HIS A 272 -4.91 -10.15 30.04
CA HIS A 272 -6.24 -9.70 30.46
C HIS A 272 -6.93 -8.86 29.40
N VAL A 273 -8.03 -9.34 28.81
CA VAL A 273 -8.79 -8.56 27.82
C VAL A 273 -9.71 -7.57 28.53
N VAL A 274 -9.44 -6.28 28.37
CA VAL A 274 -10.11 -5.21 29.14
C VAL A 274 -11.09 -4.38 28.31
N GLY A 275 -11.15 -4.58 27.00
CA GLY A 275 -11.98 -3.78 26.12
C GLY A 275 -11.67 -3.94 24.65
N THR A 276 -12.13 -2.96 23.87
CA THR A 276 -11.92 -2.88 22.42
C THR A 276 -11.30 -1.55 22.03
N MET A 277 -10.52 -1.54 20.96
CA MET A 277 -9.89 -0.34 20.40
C MET A 277 -10.00 -0.31 18.89
N GLN A 278 -9.89 0.88 18.33
CA GLN A 278 -9.66 1.08 16.90
C GLN A 278 -8.27 1.66 16.69
N ILE A 279 -7.53 1.15 15.71
CA ILE A 279 -6.22 1.70 15.36
C ILE A 279 -6.41 2.93 14.48
N ASN A 280 -5.76 4.02 14.87
CA ASN A 280 -5.69 5.23 14.07
C ASN A 280 -4.48 5.11 13.14
N TRP A 281 -4.67 4.45 11.99
CA TRP A 281 -3.65 4.03 11.01
C TRP A 281 -2.65 5.10 10.56
N MET A 282 -2.98 6.37 10.80
CA MET A 282 -2.28 7.53 10.27
C MET A 282 -1.03 7.99 10.99
N LYS A 283 -0.88 7.67 12.28
CA LYS A 283 0.32 8.03 13.05
C LYS A 283 1.39 6.94 13.01
N PHE A 284 1.02 5.77 12.51
CA PHE A 284 1.85 4.58 12.57
C PHE A 284 2.99 4.62 11.53
N ALA A 285 2.71 5.05 10.29
CA ALA A 285 3.69 5.01 9.20
C ALA A 285 4.77 6.11 9.24
N ASN A 286 4.49 7.26 9.85
CA ASN A 286 5.42 8.41 9.87
C ASN A 286 6.29 8.51 11.13
N SER A 287 5.99 7.74 12.18
CA SER A 287 6.72 7.83 13.46
C SER A 287 8.03 7.01 13.48
N PHE A 288 8.20 6.06 12.56
CA PHE A 288 9.43 5.27 12.40
C PHE A 288 10.27 5.66 11.17
N VAL A 289 9.86 6.71 10.46
CA VAL A 289 10.66 7.35 9.41
C VAL A 289 11.22 8.67 9.94
N GLN A 290 11.86 8.63 11.11
CA GLN A 290 12.88 9.62 11.41
C GLN A 290 14.18 9.05 10.85
N GLY A 291 14.59 9.58 9.69
CA GLY A 291 15.96 9.35 9.23
C GLY A 291 16.89 9.79 10.36
N THR A 292 17.74 8.88 10.82
CA THR A 292 18.99 9.29 11.46
C THR A 292 19.65 10.31 10.53
N PRO A 293 20.13 11.46 11.07
CA PRO A 293 20.78 12.49 10.26
C PRO A 293 21.95 11.94 9.45
#